data_AF-A0A3M1MBT6-F1
#
_entry.id   AF-A0A3M1MBT6-F1
#
_cell.length_a   1.000
_cell.length_b   1.000
_cell.length_c   1.000
_cell.angle_alpha   90.00
_cell.angle_beta   90.00
_cell.angle_gamma   90.00
#
_symmetry.space_group_name_H-M   'P 1'
#
loop_
_entity.id
_entity.type
_entity.pdbx_description
1 polymer ?
#
loop_
_entity_poly.entity_id
_entity_poly.type
_entity_poly.pdbx_seq_one_letter_code
_entity_poly.pdbx_strand_id
1 'polypeptide(L)'
;FRRNPALVWDWYAYRRELISAVSPNPAHQALVTLEARYPEFTLITQNIDDLHRQAGSRQVIELHGNIQRVCCFDCGKPAVEWETETEKPPHCRYCGGLLRPDVVWFGEALPRHALEDALQAAQTCQAFFSIGTSGVVEPAASLPYVAKQRGALVVEINLEPTPISAIADYAFHGRAGEVLPALVAAL
;
A
#
# COMPACT_ATOMS: atom_id res chain seq x y z
N PHE A 1 -6.05 13.38 -14.75
CA PHE A 1 -5.30 12.83 -15.90
C PHE A 1 -5.79 13.36 -17.23
N ARG A 2 -7.01 13.03 -17.70
CA ARG A 2 -7.54 13.42 -19.04
C ARG A 2 -7.34 14.90 -19.42
N ARG A 3 -7.49 15.83 -18.47
CA ARG A 3 -7.31 17.28 -18.73
C ARG A 3 -5.88 17.69 -19.04
N ASN A 4 -4.88 17.06 -18.40
CA ASN A 4 -3.46 17.36 -18.58
C ASN A 4 -2.62 16.14 -18.19
N PRO A 5 -2.44 15.18 -19.12
CA PRO A 5 -1.76 13.92 -18.81
C PRO A 5 -0.25 14.11 -18.63
N ALA A 6 0.38 15.05 -19.35
CA ALA A 6 1.80 15.39 -19.22
C ALA A 6 2.15 15.86 -17.80
N LEU A 7 1.36 16.78 -17.24
CA LEU A 7 1.56 17.26 -15.87
C LEU A 7 1.52 16.12 -14.84
N VAL A 8 0.55 15.21 -14.98
CA VAL A 8 0.43 14.07 -14.06
C VAL A 8 1.61 13.13 -14.23
N TRP A 9 2.03 12.86 -15.47
CA TRP A 9 3.17 12.01 -15.76
C TRP A 9 4.47 12.54 -15.15
N ASP A 10 4.78 13.82 -15.36
CA ASP A 10 5.97 14.46 -14.81
C ASP A 10 5.93 14.52 -13.28
N TRP A 11 4.75 14.76 -12.69
CA TRP A 11 4.60 14.70 -11.23
C TRP A 11 4.93 13.31 -10.67
N TYR A 12 4.46 12.24 -11.32
CA TYR A 12 4.78 10.88 -10.90
C TYR A 12 6.24 10.48 -11.17
N ALA A 13 6.85 10.99 -12.24
CA ALA A 13 8.29 10.83 -12.48
C ALA A 13 9.10 11.46 -11.34
N TYR A 14 8.80 12.71 -10.98
CA TYR A 14 9.42 13.37 -9.83
C TYR A 14 9.20 12.61 -8.52
N ARG A 15 7.99 12.07 -8.29
CA ARG A 15 7.72 11.24 -7.10
C ARG A 15 8.57 9.96 -7.07
N ARG A 16 8.78 9.28 -8.20
CA ARG A 16 9.68 8.12 -8.29
C ARG A 16 11.11 8.49 -7.95
N GLU A 17 11.60 9.64 -8.41
CA GLU A 17 12.94 10.13 -8.06
C GLU A 17 13.08 10.34 -6.54
N LEU A 18 12.11 11.01 -5.90
CA LEU A 18 12.12 11.19 -4.45
C LEU A 18 12.10 9.87 -3.68
N ILE A 19 11.28 8.91 -4.11
CA ILE A 19 11.16 7.59 -3.49
C ILE A 19 12.46 6.79 -3.65
N SER A 20 13.12 6.89 -4.81
CA SER A 20 14.40 6.22 -5.06
C SER A 20 15.53 6.69 -4.13
N ALA A 21 15.38 7.87 -3.53
CA ALA A 21 16.35 8.46 -2.61
C ALA A 21 16.09 8.10 -1.14
N VAL A 22 15.01 7.37 -0.81
CA VAL A 22 14.72 6.93 0.56
C VAL A 22 14.92 5.42 0.70
N SER A 23 15.08 4.96 1.94
CA SER A 23 15.28 3.54 2.25
C SER A 23 14.25 3.06 3.28
N PRO A 24 13.93 1.76 3.31
CA PRO A 24 13.05 1.20 4.32
C PRO A 24 13.55 1.50 5.73
N ASN A 25 12.62 1.86 6.61
CA ASN A 25 12.91 2.17 8.01
C ASN A 25 12.73 0.93 8.93
N PRO A 26 13.04 1.03 10.24
CA PRO A 26 12.93 -0.11 11.15
C PRO A 26 11.53 -0.76 11.25
N ALA A 27 10.45 -0.02 10.99
CA ALA A 27 9.11 -0.61 10.97
C ALA A 27 8.97 -1.63 9.82
N HIS A 28 9.52 -1.32 8.65
CA HIS A 28 9.52 -2.26 7.52
C HIS A 28 10.30 -3.53 7.86
N GLN A 29 11.45 -3.39 8.52
CA GLN A 29 12.28 -4.53 8.96
C GLN A 29 11.59 -5.38 10.03
N ALA A 30 10.84 -4.75 10.94
CA ALA A 30 10.03 -5.46 11.92
C ALA A 30 8.93 -6.30 11.25
N LEU A 31 8.30 -5.81 10.17
CA LEU A 31 7.32 -6.58 9.40
C LEU A 31 7.95 -7.77 8.68
N VAL A 32 9.16 -7.64 8.14
CA VAL A 32 9.92 -8.79 7.57
C VAL A 32 10.20 -9.84 8.65
N THR A 33 10.52 -9.41 9.87
CA THR A 33 10.73 -10.32 11.00
C THR A 33 9.44 -11.07 11.37
N LEU A 34 8.30 -10.38 11.38
CA LEU A 34 7.00 -11.01 11.61
C LEU A 34 6.64 -11.99 10.50
N GLU A 35 6.86 -11.63 9.23
CA GLU A 35 6.64 -12.52 8.08
C GLU A 35 7.46 -13.81 8.19
N ALA A 36 8.72 -13.73 8.64
CA ALA A 36 9.57 -14.89 8.85
C ALA A 36 9.11 -15.78 10.01
N ARG A 37 8.48 -15.20 11.04
CA ARG A 37 8.03 -15.91 12.24
C ARG A 37 6.65 -16.55 12.08
N TYR A 38 5.77 -15.94 11.30
CA TYR A 38 4.38 -16.36 11.16
C TYR A 38 4.05 -16.71 9.71
N PRO A 39 3.95 -18.01 9.34
CA PRO A 39 3.71 -18.43 7.95
C PRO A 39 2.43 -17.88 7.31
N GLU A 40 1.40 -17.57 8.12
CA GLU A 40 0.12 -17.01 7.67
C GLU A 40 0.11 -15.46 7.64
N PHE A 41 1.26 -14.82 7.89
CA PHE A 41 1.39 -13.38 7.87
C PHE A 41 1.05 -12.81 6.49
N THR A 42 0.20 -11.78 6.48
CA THR A 42 -0.18 -11.05 5.27
C THR A 42 0.03 -9.57 5.51
N LEU A 43 0.79 -8.91 4.62
CA LEU A 43 1.00 -7.48 4.67
C LEU A 43 0.10 -6.78 3.65
N ILE A 44 -0.83 -5.96 4.14
CA ILE A 44 -1.72 -5.15 3.31
C ILE A 44 -1.22 -3.70 3.38
N THR A 45 -1.03 -3.05 2.24
CA THR A 45 -0.56 -1.66 2.19
C THR A 45 -1.40 -0.78 1.28
N GLN A 46 -1.61 0.46 1.73
CA GLN A 46 -2.17 1.55 0.95
C GLN A 46 -1.07 2.36 0.23
N ASN A 47 0.19 2.14 0.59
CA ASN A 47 1.33 2.84 0.03
C ASN A 47 1.64 2.33 -1.38
N ILE A 48 2.25 3.20 -2.18
CA ILE A 48 2.62 2.92 -3.57
C ILE A 48 4.14 2.93 -3.78
N ASP A 49 4.92 3.06 -2.71
CA ASP A 49 6.35 3.40 -2.73
C ASP A 49 7.32 2.23 -2.86
N ASP A 50 6.80 1.00 -2.75
CA ASP A 50 7.57 -0.26 -2.84
C ASP A 50 8.54 -0.52 -1.67
N LEU A 51 8.52 0.29 -0.60
CA LEU A 51 9.48 0.17 0.50
C LEU A 51 9.35 -1.13 1.29
N HIS A 52 8.15 -1.72 1.35
CA HIS A 52 7.97 -3.04 1.96
C HIS A 52 8.71 -4.14 1.20
N ARG A 53 8.64 -4.14 -0.14
CA ARG A 53 9.37 -5.12 -0.97
C ARG A 53 10.87 -4.90 -0.88
N GLN A 54 11.31 -3.64 -0.92
CA GLN A 54 12.72 -3.29 -0.74
C GLN A 54 13.27 -3.71 0.63
N ALA A 55 12.44 -3.69 1.68
CA ALA A 55 12.83 -4.20 3.00
C ALA A 55 13.03 -5.72 3.03
N GLY A 56 12.38 -6.45 2.13
CA GLY A 56 12.43 -7.91 2.04
C GLY A 56 11.06 -8.58 2.21
N SER A 57 9.96 -7.83 2.36
CA SER A 57 8.62 -8.43 2.49
C SER A 57 8.18 -9.10 1.20
N ARG A 58 7.62 -10.32 1.29
CA ARG A 58 7.27 -11.13 0.12
C ARG A 58 5.76 -11.10 -0.16
N GLN A 59 4.96 -11.35 0.86
CA GLN A 59 3.50 -11.43 0.82
C GLN A 59 2.85 -10.07 1.02
N VAL A 60 3.01 -9.19 0.02
CA VAL A 60 2.50 -7.81 0.03
C VAL A 60 1.31 -7.66 -0.90
N ILE A 61 0.16 -7.28 -0.33
CA ILE A 61 -1.07 -6.90 -1.03
C ILE A 61 -1.10 -5.37 -1.16
N GLU A 62 -0.97 -4.87 -2.38
CA GLU A 62 -0.95 -3.44 -2.71
C GLU A 62 -2.36 -2.98 -3.11
N LEU A 63 -3.09 -2.37 -2.18
CA LEU A 63 -4.47 -1.92 -2.43
C LEU A 63 -4.55 -0.79 -3.45
N HIS A 64 -3.55 0.09 -3.48
CA HIS A 64 -3.54 1.29 -4.33
C HIS A 64 -2.54 1.22 -5.49
N GLY A 65 -2.13 0.01 -5.88
CA GLY A 65 -1.13 -0.19 -6.93
C GLY A 65 0.29 0.17 -6.48
N ASN A 66 1.16 0.44 -7.45
CA ASN A 66 2.59 0.68 -7.20
C ASN A 66 3.15 1.67 -8.22
N ILE A 67 3.87 2.68 -7.73
CA ILE A 67 4.37 3.78 -8.54
C ILE A 67 5.43 3.37 -9.56
N GLN A 68 6.10 2.24 -9.32
CA GLN A 68 7.14 1.69 -10.19
C GLN A 68 6.56 1.01 -11.43
N ARG A 69 5.26 0.71 -11.43
CA ARG A 69 4.57 0.08 -12.55
C ARG A 69 3.84 1.11 -13.40
N VAL A 70 3.67 0.78 -14.68
CA VAL A 70 2.95 1.59 -15.66
C VAL A 70 1.95 0.70 -16.39
N CYS A 71 0.78 1.26 -16.69
CA CYS A 71 -0.27 0.59 -17.44
C CYS A 71 -0.91 1.57 -18.45
N CYS A 72 -1.59 1.03 -19.45
CA CYS A 72 -2.38 1.84 -20.37
C CYS A 72 -3.66 2.35 -19.70
N PHE A 73 -3.94 3.64 -19.82
CA PHE A 73 -5.15 4.24 -19.29
C PHE A 73 -6.44 3.67 -19.92
N ASP A 74 -6.40 3.33 -21.21
CA ASP A 74 -7.60 2.91 -21.95
C ASP A 74 -7.83 1.39 -21.91
N CYS A 75 -6.78 0.59 -22.13
CA CYS A 75 -6.91 -0.88 -22.19
C CYS A 75 -6.42 -1.62 -20.93
N GLY A 76 -5.87 -0.91 -19.95
CA GLY A 76 -5.38 -1.48 -18.69
C GLY A 76 -4.15 -2.37 -18.80
N LYS A 77 -3.63 -2.64 -20.01
CA LYS A 77 -2.48 -3.52 -20.19
C LYS A 77 -1.23 -2.94 -19.52
N PRO A 78 -0.47 -3.76 -18.75
CA PRO A 78 0.83 -3.35 -18.23
C PRO A 78 1.81 -2.98 -19.35
N ALA A 79 2.64 -1.98 -19.09
CA ALA A 79 3.77 -1.61 -19.92
C ALA A 79 5.06 -1.86 -19.12
N VAL A 80 5.90 -2.77 -19.62
CA VAL A 80 7.22 -3.07 -19.02
C VAL A 80 8.30 -2.16 -19.61
N GLU A 81 8.13 -1.81 -20.88
CA GLU A 81 9.01 -0.93 -21.63
C GLU A 81 8.14 0.08 -22.38
N TRP A 82 8.58 1.32 -22.40
CA TRP A 82 7.96 2.41 -23.15
C TRP A 82 9.03 3.41 -23.56
N GLU A 83 8.79 4.10 -24.66
CA GLU A 83 9.71 5.10 -25.17
C GLU A 83 9.73 6.33 -24.25
N THR A 84 10.92 6.77 -23.84
CA THR A 84 11.10 7.86 -22.87
C THR A 84 11.55 9.18 -23.50
N GLU A 85 11.98 9.15 -24.77
CA GLU A 85 12.55 10.30 -25.49
C GLU A 85 11.51 11.09 -26.30
N THR A 86 10.25 10.64 -26.35
CA THR A 86 9.18 11.24 -27.16
C THR A 86 8.14 12.00 -26.32
N GLU A 87 6.87 12.00 -26.76
CA GLU A 87 5.76 12.71 -26.13
C GLU A 87 5.40 12.10 -24.76
N LYS A 88 5.01 12.95 -23.80
CA LYS A 88 4.65 12.55 -22.44
C LYS A 88 3.15 12.74 -22.17
N PRO A 89 2.46 11.71 -21.65
CA PRO A 89 2.95 10.36 -21.40
C PRO A 89 3.07 9.55 -22.71
N PRO A 90 3.93 8.52 -22.73
CA PRO A 90 4.10 7.68 -23.90
C PRO A 90 2.81 6.94 -24.27
N HIS A 91 2.73 6.48 -25.51
CA HIS A 91 1.58 5.73 -26.02
C HIS A 91 1.74 4.22 -25.81
N CYS A 92 0.62 3.55 -25.60
CA CYS A 92 0.54 2.11 -25.44
C CYS A 92 0.77 1.41 -26.77
N ARG A 93 1.75 0.49 -26.83
CA ARG A 93 2.04 -0.32 -28.02
C ARG A 93 0.88 -1.20 -28.51
N TYR A 94 -0.12 -1.46 -27.66
CA TYR A 94 -1.22 -2.37 -27.98
C TYR A 94 -2.45 -1.69 -28.57
N CYS A 95 -2.76 -0.46 -28.14
CA CYS A 95 -3.98 0.24 -28.56
C CYS A 95 -3.78 1.72 -28.92
N GLY A 96 -2.55 2.25 -28.77
CA GLY A 96 -2.26 3.66 -28.99
C GLY A 96 -2.76 4.61 -27.90
N GLY A 97 -3.41 4.11 -26.84
CA GLY A 97 -3.87 4.92 -25.70
C GLY A 97 -2.72 5.42 -24.82
N LEU A 98 -2.96 6.44 -24.00
CA LEU A 98 -1.91 7.01 -23.14
C LEU A 98 -1.52 6.07 -22.00
N LEU A 99 -0.22 5.99 -21.70
CA LEU A 99 0.26 5.31 -20.50
C LEU A 99 0.09 6.17 -19.25
N ARG A 100 -0.03 5.49 -18.11
CA ARG A 100 -0.11 6.10 -16.78
C ARG A 100 0.60 5.25 -15.73
N PRO A 101 0.93 5.81 -14.56
CA PRO A 101 1.33 5.01 -13.40
C PRO A 101 0.21 4.03 -13.00
N ASP A 102 0.61 2.82 -12.64
CA ASP A 102 -0.27 1.76 -12.16
C ASP A 102 -0.57 1.95 -10.66
N VAL A 103 -1.24 3.06 -10.37
CA VAL A 103 -1.67 3.48 -9.03
C VAL A 103 -3.16 3.76 -9.07
N VAL A 104 -3.88 3.51 -7.99
CA VAL A 104 -5.32 3.77 -7.92
C VAL A 104 -5.54 5.24 -7.55
N TRP A 105 -6.29 5.97 -8.38
CA TRP A 105 -6.71 7.33 -8.04
C TRP A 105 -8.06 7.37 -7.35
N PHE A 106 -8.33 8.47 -6.63
CA PHE A 106 -9.67 8.71 -6.08
C PHE A 106 -10.75 8.61 -7.17
N GLY A 107 -11.80 7.87 -6.86
CA GLY A 107 -12.90 7.57 -7.79
C GLY A 107 -12.67 6.33 -8.65
N GLU A 108 -11.49 5.71 -8.61
CA GLU A 108 -11.23 4.43 -9.25
C GLU A 108 -11.49 3.27 -8.30
N ALA A 109 -11.89 2.12 -8.85
CA ALA A 109 -12.00 0.90 -8.07
C ALA A 109 -10.60 0.35 -7.75
N LEU A 110 -10.43 -0.20 -6.55
CA LEU A 110 -9.24 -0.96 -6.19
C LEU A 110 -9.14 -2.24 -7.04
N PRO A 111 -7.94 -2.81 -7.23
CA PRO A 111 -7.79 -4.10 -7.88
C PRO A 111 -8.61 -5.15 -7.12
N ARG A 112 -9.56 -5.76 -7.84
CA ARG A 112 -10.55 -6.66 -7.24
C ARG A 112 -9.91 -7.78 -6.42
N HIS A 113 -8.92 -8.47 -6.98
CA HIS A 113 -8.21 -9.56 -6.31
C HIS A 113 -7.51 -9.07 -5.03
N ALA A 114 -6.82 -7.92 -5.07
CA ALA A 114 -6.14 -7.37 -3.91
C ALA A 114 -7.12 -7.02 -2.78
N LEU A 115 -8.29 -6.48 -3.11
CA LEU A 115 -9.32 -6.18 -2.11
C LEU A 115 -9.95 -7.46 -1.55
N GLU A 116 -10.25 -8.46 -2.41
CA GLU A 116 -10.78 -9.76 -1.98
C GLU A 116 -9.79 -10.48 -1.05
N ASP A 117 -8.51 -10.53 -1.40
CA ASP A 117 -7.45 -11.14 -0.59
C ASP A 117 -7.25 -10.40 0.74
N ALA A 118 -7.26 -9.06 0.73
CA ALA A 118 -7.16 -8.25 1.94
C ALA A 118 -8.36 -8.46 2.88
N LEU A 119 -9.58 -8.52 2.34
CA LEU A 119 -10.78 -8.80 3.10
C LEU A 119 -10.74 -10.21 3.70
N GLN A 120 -10.32 -11.21 2.92
CA GLN A 120 -10.17 -12.58 3.39
C GLN A 120 -9.16 -12.65 4.55
N ALA A 121 -7.99 -12.04 4.39
CA ALA A 121 -6.98 -11.99 5.44
C ALA A 121 -7.50 -11.30 6.72
N ALA A 122 -8.20 -10.17 6.57
CA ALA A 122 -8.81 -9.47 7.71
C ALA A 122 -9.90 -10.32 8.40
N GLN A 123 -10.67 -11.11 7.66
CA GLN A 123 -11.72 -11.96 8.21
C GLN A 123 -11.19 -13.17 8.99
N THR A 124 -10.01 -13.69 8.63
CA THR A 124 -9.46 -14.91 9.21
C THR A 124 -8.31 -14.68 10.17
N CYS A 125 -7.76 -13.46 10.24
CA CYS A 125 -6.65 -13.17 11.15
C CYS A 125 -7.08 -13.26 12.62
N GLN A 126 -6.13 -13.63 13.48
CA GLN A 126 -6.32 -13.60 14.94
C GLN A 126 -5.86 -12.27 15.54
N ALA A 127 -4.97 -11.55 14.84
CA ALA A 127 -4.54 -10.21 15.19
C ALA A 127 -4.38 -9.36 13.93
N PHE A 128 -4.84 -8.10 14.00
CA PHE A 128 -4.75 -7.11 12.94
C PHE A 128 -4.00 -5.88 13.45
N PHE A 129 -2.92 -5.51 12.77
CA PHE A 129 -2.14 -4.32 13.10
C PHE A 129 -2.42 -3.22 12.07
N SER A 130 -3.03 -2.12 12.50
CA SER A 130 -3.19 -0.90 11.70
C SER A 130 -2.06 0.07 12.00
N ILE A 131 -1.18 0.32 11.02
CA ILE A 131 0.08 1.03 11.24
C ILE A 131 0.14 2.24 10.29
N GLY A 132 0.26 3.45 10.86
CA GLY A 132 0.58 4.66 10.10
C GLY A 132 -0.46 5.07 9.06
N THR A 133 -1.75 4.93 9.37
CA THR A 133 -2.87 5.33 8.51
C THR A 133 -3.79 6.30 9.26
N SER A 134 -4.42 7.23 8.56
CA SER A 134 -5.46 8.10 9.14
C SER A 134 -6.79 7.38 9.36
N GLY A 135 -6.97 6.19 8.80
CA GLY A 135 -8.17 5.38 9.01
C GLY A 135 -9.44 5.95 8.36
N VAL A 136 -9.32 6.72 7.28
CA VAL A 136 -10.47 7.37 6.60
C VAL A 136 -10.66 7.01 5.12
N VAL A 137 -9.66 6.40 4.48
CA VAL A 137 -9.71 6.09 3.04
C VAL A 137 -10.34 4.71 2.84
N GLU A 138 -11.54 4.70 2.27
CA GLU A 138 -12.27 3.46 1.98
C GLU A 138 -11.85 2.84 0.63
N PRO A 139 -11.91 1.50 0.49
CA PRO A 139 -12.40 0.50 1.47
C PRO A 139 -11.34 0.02 2.48
N ALA A 140 -10.10 0.55 2.43
CA ALA A 140 -9.01 0.09 3.29
C ALA A 140 -9.27 0.34 4.79
N ALA A 141 -9.89 1.48 5.11
CA ALA A 141 -10.26 1.86 6.48
C ALA A 141 -11.24 0.88 7.15
N SER A 142 -12.01 0.12 6.37
CA SER A 142 -12.93 -0.89 6.88
C SER A 142 -12.25 -2.18 7.39
N LEU A 143 -11.02 -2.49 6.93
CA LEU A 143 -10.35 -3.77 7.23
C LEU A 143 -10.17 -4.06 8.74
N PRO A 144 -9.72 -3.11 9.59
CA PRO A 144 -9.63 -3.33 11.03
C PRO A 144 -10.99 -3.65 11.68
N TYR A 145 -12.08 -3.03 11.19
CA TYR A 145 -13.43 -3.30 11.70
C TYR A 145 -13.91 -4.70 11.32
N VAL A 146 -13.61 -5.15 10.11
CA VAL A 146 -13.90 -6.52 9.66
C VAL A 146 -13.19 -7.53 10.56
N ALA A 147 -11.90 -7.30 10.84
CA ALA A 147 -11.13 -8.15 11.76
C ALA A 147 -11.73 -8.14 13.18
N LYS A 148 -12.06 -6.96 13.70
CA LYS A 148 -12.66 -6.82 15.04
C LYS A 148 -13.99 -7.57 15.17
N GLN A 149 -14.85 -7.48 14.16
CA GLN A 149 -16.14 -8.19 14.12
C GLN A 149 -15.99 -9.71 14.11
N ARG A 150 -14.84 -10.23 13.66
CA ARG A 150 -14.49 -11.66 13.71
C ARG A 150 -13.78 -12.07 14.99
N GLY A 151 -13.62 -11.14 15.94
CA GLY A 151 -13.00 -11.40 17.24
C GLY A 151 -11.48 -11.30 17.24
N ALA A 152 -10.87 -10.79 16.17
CA ALA A 152 -9.42 -10.57 16.15
C ALA A 152 -9.00 -9.47 17.14
N LEU A 153 -7.79 -9.60 17.67
CA LEU A 153 -7.11 -8.52 18.39
C LEU A 153 -6.77 -7.39 17.41
N VAL A 154 -7.21 -6.17 17.68
CA VAL A 154 -6.88 -5.01 16.85
C VAL A 154 -5.87 -4.12 17.57
N VAL A 155 -4.71 -3.91 16.94
CA VAL A 155 -3.65 -3.03 17.43
C VAL A 155 -3.49 -1.86 16.47
N GLU A 156 -3.55 -0.63 16.99
CA GLU A 156 -3.24 0.57 16.24
C GLU A 156 -1.87 1.11 16.65
N ILE A 157 -1.07 1.50 15.66
CA ILE A 157 0.19 2.23 15.85
C ILE A 157 0.14 3.46 14.94
N ASN A 158 -0.08 4.63 15.52
CA ASN A 158 -0.14 5.89 14.77
C ASN A 158 0.36 7.05 15.62
N LEU A 159 0.73 8.18 15.01
CA LEU A 159 1.17 9.35 15.78
C LEU A 159 0.04 9.94 16.63
N GLU A 160 -1.16 9.98 16.06
CA GLU A 160 -2.35 10.58 16.65
C GLU A 160 -3.50 9.57 16.64
N PRO A 161 -4.51 9.71 17.52
CA PRO A 161 -5.73 8.92 17.45
C PRO A 161 -6.44 9.05 16.10
N THR A 162 -7.10 7.97 15.68
CA THR A 162 -7.89 7.89 14.44
C THR A 162 -9.26 7.26 14.72
N PRO A 163 -10.18 7.18 13.75
CA PRO A 163 -11.42 6.42 13.92
C PRO A 163 -11.19 4.96 14.36
N ILE A 164 -10.05 4.36 14.00
CA ILE A 164 -9.69 2.99 14.36
C ILE A 164 -9.39 2.87 15.85
N SER A 165 -8.87 3.93 16.51
CA SER A 165 -8.59 3.93 17.95
C SER A 165 -9.82 3.56 18.78
N ALA A 166 -11.04 3.87 18.31
CA ALA A 166 -12.28 3.57 19.00
C ALA A 166 -12.60 2.07 19.08
N ILE A 167 -12.01 1.25 18.20
CA ILE A 167 -12.21 -0.21 18.19
C ILE A 167 -10.95 -1.01 18.53
N ALA A 168 -9.80 -0.35 18.62
CA ALA A 168 -8.53 -0.98 18.91
C ALA A 168 -8.50 -1.50 20.36
N ASP A 169 -8.00 -2.72 20.53
CA ASP A 169 -7.71 -3.29 21.86
C ASP A 169 -6.48 -2.62 22.47
N TYR A 170 -5.52 -2.25 21.62
CA TYR A 170 -4.35 -1.47 22.00
C TYR A 170 -4.11 -0.37 20.98
N ALA A 171 -3.96 0.87 21.43
CA ALA A 171 -3.58 2.01 20.61
C ALA A 171 -2.27 2.60 21.12
N PHE A 172 -1.23 2.58 20.29
CA PHE A 172 0.08 3.13 20.60
C PHE A 172 0.29 4.44 19.83
N HIS A 173 0.46 5.53 20.58
CA HIS A 173 0.74 6.85 20.02
C HIS A 173 2.24 7.09 19.88
N GLY A 174 2.76 6.95 18.67
CA GLY A 174 4.20 7.05 18.43
C GLY A 174 4.62 6.68 17.01
N ARG A 175 5.90 6.87 16.72
CA ARG A 175 6.45 6.57 15.40
C ARG A 175 6.50 5.06 15.20
N ALA A 176 5.96 4.58 14.08
CA ALA A 176 5.96 3.16 13.75
C ALA A 176 7.38 2.55 13.78
N GLY A 177 8.40 3.30 13.36
CA GLY A 177 9.80 2.88 13.39
C GLY A 177 10.41 2.71 14.78
N GLU A 178 9.72 3.13 15.84
CA GLU A 178 10.15 2.99 17.22
C GLU A 178 9.26 1.97 17.95
N VAL A 179 7.94 2.11 17.82
CA VAL A 179 6.95 1.27 18.51
C VAL A 179 6.94 -0.16 17.97
N LEU A 180 6.86 -0.34 16.65
CA LEU A 180 6.67 -1.67 16.07
C LEU A 180 7.87 -2.60 16.33
N PRO A 181 9.14 -2.18 16.16
CA PRO A 181 10.28 -3.03 16.51
C PRO A 181 10.31 -3.45 17.98
N ALA A 182 9.94 -2.55 18.90
CA ALA A 182 9.89 -2.85 20.33
C ALA A 182 8.82 -3.91 20.66
N LEU A 183 7.64 -3.84 20.02
CA LEU A 183 6.60 -4.86 20.15
C LEU A 183 7.06 -6.21 19.57
N VAL A 184 7.65 -6.21 18.37
CA VAL A 184 8.11 -7.45 17.73
C VAL A 184 9.21 -8.14 18.53
N ALA A 185 10.11 -7.39 19.15
CA ALA A 185 11.16 -7.93 20.01
C ALA A 185 10.63 -8.59 21.30
N ALA A 186 9.41 -8.25 21.72
CA ALA A 186 8.77 -8.82 22.92
C ALA A 186 7.93 -10.09 22.63
N LEU A 187 7.79 -10.48 21.36
CA LEU A 187 7.10 -11.70 20.90
C LEU A 187 8.08 -12.89 20.82
#